data_AF-A0A239KNP6-F1
#
_entry.id   AF-A0A239KNP6-F1
#
_cell.length_a   1.000
_cell.length_b   1.000
_cell.length_c   1.000
_cell.angle_alpha   90.00
_cell.angle_beta   90.00
_cell.angle_gamma   90.00
#
_symmetry.space_group_name_H-M   'P 1'
#
loop_
_entity.id
_entity.type
_entity.pdbx_description
1 polymer ?
#
loop_
_entity_poly.entity_id
_entity_poly.type
_entity_poly.pdbx_seq_one_letter_code
_entity_poly.pdbx_strand_id
1 'polypeptide(L)'
;MTREDFISNGVAWHGSAVGWQVALARALDVDARTIRRAVKDGPTDRLARAVLALFGDSAPARVPAEWICGDGSDGSEYLVHVLSPRFLCLVLTEDEYRLFDGQKDGDYWTGTAWLTGFHWIDRRPEDLARWMERASDALDHFS
;
A
#
# COMPACT_ATOMS: atom_id res chain seq x y z
N MET A 1 9.82 -11.05 -13.74
CA MET A 1 8.80 -10.33 -12.96
C MET A 1 9.05 -8.85 -13.15
N THR A 2 8.06 -8.08 -13.58
CA THR A 2 8.20 -6.62 -13.72
C THR A 2 8.16 -5.92 -12.36
N ARG A 3 8.45 -4.61 -12.33
CA ARG A 3 8.28 -3.78 -11.12
C ARG A 3 6.84 -3.81 -10.61
N GLU A 4 5.89 -3.63 -11.52
CA GLU A 4 4.46 -3.60 -11.20
C GLU A 4 3.98 -4.96 -10.69
N ASP A 5 4.44 -6.05 -11.32
CA ASP A 5 4.17 -7.41 -10.82
C ASP A 5 4.75 -7.61 -9.42
N PHE A 6 5.94 -7.09 -9.13
CA PHE A 6 6.59 -7.24 -7.83
C PHE A 6 5.79 -6.54 -6.72
N ILE A 7 5.38 -5.29 -6.96
CA ILE A 7 4.56 -4.51 -6.02
C ILE A 7 3.23 -5.22 -5.81
N SER A 8 2.53 -5.57 -6.91
CA SER A 8 1.24 -6.25 -6.82
C SER A 8 1.34 -7.57 -6.07
N ASN A 9 2.41 -8.34 -6.28
CA ASN A 9 2.63 -9.59 -5.55
C ASN A 9 2.94 -9.31 -4.07
N GLY A 10 3.85 -8.40 -3.75
CA GLY A 10 4.18 -8.09 -2.36
C GLY A 10 2.97 -7.66 -1.53
N VAL A 11 2.11 -6.81 -2.11
CA VAL A 11 0.84 -6.40 -1.51
C VAL A 11 -0.12 -7.58 -1.37
N ALA A 12 -0.29 -8.37 -2.44
CA ALA A 12 -1.16 -9.55 -2.44
C ALA A 12 -0.75 -10.60 -1.38
N TRP A 13 0.56 -10.82 -1.23
CA TRP A 13 1.11 -11.73 -0.23
C TRP A 13 0.83 -11.27 1.20
N HIS A 14 0.99 -9.96 1.43
CA HIS A 14 0.74 -9.38 2.74
C HIS A 14 -0.76 -9.29 3.07
N GLY A 15 -1.62 -9.23 2.06
CA GLY A 15 -3.06 -8.98 2.20
C GLY A 15 -3.38 -7.51 2.48
N SER A 16 -2.39 -6.61 2.40
CA SER A 16 -2.55 -5.19 2.65
C SER A 16 -1.54 -4.39 1.83
N ALA A 17 -1.95 -3.20 1.39
CA ALA A 17 -1.07 -2.22 0.75
C ALA A 17 -0.20 -1.45 1.76
N VAL A 18 -0.42 -1.65 3.06
CA VAL A 18 0.25 -0.95 4.15
C VAL A 18 1.38 -1.82 4.69
N GLY A 19 2.60 -1.28 4.78
CA GLY A 19 3.68 -1.96 5.53
C GLY A 19 4.14 -3.29 4.92
N TRP A 20 3.61 -3.63 3.73
CA TRP A 20 3.92 -4.84 3.00
C TRP A 20 5.42 -4.94 2.69
N GLN A 21 6.10 -3.81 2.49
CA GLN A 21 7.54 -3.81 2.24
C GLN A 21 8.35 -4.30 3.44
N VAL A 22 7.96 -3.86 4.65
CA VAL A 22 8.62 -4.25 5.90
C VAL A 22 8.30 -5.72 6.21
N ALA A 23 7.04 -6.12 6.04
CA ALA A 23 6.62 -7.50 6.23
C ALA A 23 7.34 -8.44 5.24
N LEU A 24 7.44 -8.05 3.97
CA LEU A 24 8.11 -8.81 2.93
C LEU A 24 9.63 -8.86 3.16
N ALA A 25 10.26 -7.76 3.58
CA ALA A 25 11.67 -7.75 3.95
C ALA A 25 11.98 -8.77 5.06
N ARG A 26 11.14 -8.81 6.10
CA ARG A 26 11.24 -9.78 7.20
C ARG A 26 11.03 -11.21 6.70
N ALA A 27 10.01 -11.46 5.88
CA ALA A 27 9.68 -12.79 5.37
C ALA A 27 10.77 -13.36 4.46
N LEU A 28 11.44 -12.51 3.69
CA LEU A 28 12.52 -12.88 2.80
C LEU A 28 13.90 -12.86 3.47
N ASP A 29 13.98 -12.46 4.74
CA ASP A 29 15.22 -12.24 5.49
C ASP A 29 16.21 -11.35 4.72
N VAL A 30 15.72 -10.19 4.27
CA VAL A 30 16.51 -9.17 3.57
C VAL A 30 16.36 -7.81 4.22
N ASP A 31 17.35 -6.94 3.98
CA ASP A 31 17.28 -5.54 4.42
C ASP A 31 16.14 -4.79 3.69
N ALA A 32 15.41 -3.92 4.41
CA ALA A 32 14.32 -3.11 3.86
C ALA A 32 14.75 -2.23 2.66
N ARG A 33 16.03 -1.86 2.56
CA ARG A 33 16.59 -1.15 1.40
C ARG A 33 16.58 -2.01 0.14
N THR A 34 16.68 -3.33 0.28
CA THR A 34 16.59 -4.27 -0.85
C THR A 34 15.20 -4.24 -1.46
N ILE A 35 14.16 -4.25 -0.63
CA ILE A 35 12.76 -4.14 -1.08
C ILE A 35 12.52 -2.78 -1.71
N ARG A 36 12.93 -1.68 -1.05
CA ARG A 36 12.82 -0.32 -1.61
C ARG A 36 13.51 -0.16 -2.97
N ARG A 37 14.67 -0.79 -3.15
CA ARG A 37 15.37 -0.77 -4.44
C ARG A 37 14.62 -1.57 -5.51
N ALA A 38 14.07 -2.73 -5.15
CA ALA A 38 13.27 -3.55 -6.07
C ALA A 38 11.96 -2.86 -6.48
N VAL A 39 11.35 -2.12 -5.55
CA VAL A 39 10.22 -1.24 -5.82
C VAL A 39 10.59 -0.14 -6.81
N LYS A 40 11.73 0.52 -6.62
CA LYS A 40 12.16 1.62 -7.50
C LYS A 40 12.58 1.15 -8.88
N ASP A 41 13.50 0.18 -8.93
CA ASP A 41 14.26 -0.21 -10.11
C ASP A 41 13.75 -1.51 -10.75
N GLY A 42 12.85 -2.23 -10.09
CA GLY A 42 12.46 -3.61 -10.41
C GLY A 42 13.25 -4.66 -9.61
N PRO A 43 12.66 -5.84 -9.33
CA PRO A 43 13.34 -6.86 -8.55
C PRO A 43 14.47 -7.51 -9.36
N THR A 44 15.54 -7.90 -8.66
CA THR A 44 16.49 -8.87 -9.22
C THR A 44 15.83 -10.24 -9.40
N ASP A 45 16.34 -11.06 -10.32
CA ASP A 45 15.83 -12.42 -10.53
C ASP A 45 15.82 -13.28 -9.26
N ARG A 46 16.83 -13.10 -8.38
CA ARG A 46 16.89 -13.79 -7.09
C ARG A 46 15.72 -13.39 -6.20
N LEU A 47 15.46 -12.09 -6.09
CA LEU A 47 14.38 -11.57 -5.26
C LEU A 47 13.01 -11.94 -5.82
N ALA A 48 12.84 -11.86 -7.13
CA ALA A 48 11.61 -12.27 -7.81
C ALA A 48 11.29 -13.76 -7.55
N ARG A 49 12.28 -14.65 -7.63
CA ARG A 49 12.09 -16.08 -7.29
C ARG A 49 11.74 -16.30 -5.83
N ALA A 50 12.38 -15.56 -4.92
CA ALA A 50 12.10 -15.68 -3.49
C ALA A 50 10.68 -15.22 -3.14
N VAL A 51 10.22 -14.13 -3.75
CA VAL A 51 8.82 -13.67 -3.65
C VAL A 51 7.86 -14.71 -4.20
N LEU A 52 8.12 -15.27 -5.39
CA LEU A 52 7.28 -16.33 -5.96
C LEU A 52 7.21 -17.57 -5.05
N ALA A 53 8.32 -17.93 -4.39
CA ALA A 53 8.34 -19.06 -3.46
C ALA A 53 7.49 -18.84 -2.20
N LEU A 54 7.29 -17.59 -1.76
CA LEU A 54 6.44 -17.27 -0.60
C LEU A 54 4.95 -17.56 -0.84
N PHE A 55 4.48 -17.54 -2.10
CA PHE A 55 3.09 -17.86 -2.44
C PHE A 55 2.81 -19.36 -2.49
N GLY A 56 3.84 -20.20 -2.61
CA GLY A 56 3.66 -21.63 -2.89
C GLY A 56 2.83 -21.85 -4.16
N ASP A 57 1.85 -22.76 -4.09
CA ASP A 57 0.93 -23.09 -5.19
C ASP A 57 -0.28 -22.14 -5.27
N SER A 58 -0.38 -21.14 -4.39
CA SER A 58 -1.55 -20.26 -4.31
C SER A 58 -1.42 -19.06 -5.23
N ALA A 59 -2.52 -18.68 -5.90
CA ALA A 59 -2.54 -17.49 -6.74
C ALA A 59 -2.53 -16.22 -5.86
N PRO A 60 -1.75 -15.18 -6.21
CA PRO A 60 -1.79 -13.91 -5.50
C PRO A 60 -3.20 -13.32 -5.59
N ALA A 61 -3.77 -12.94 -4.44
CA ALA A 61 -5.00 -12.14 -4.40
C ALA A 61 -4.75 -10.83 -5.14
N ARG A 62 -5.44 -10.60 -6.27
CA ARG A 62 -5.28 -9.35 -7.01
C ARG A 62 -5.84 -8.20 -6.18
N VAL A 63 -5.02 -7.17 -5.95
CA VAL A 63 -5.51 -5.86 -5.51
C VAL A 63 -6.61 -5.43 -6.49
N PRO A 64 -7.77 -4.96 -6.01
CA PRO A 64 -8.85 -4.54 -6.89
C PRO A 64 -8.36 -3.43 -7.82
N ALA A 65 -8.77 -3.46 -9.09
CA ALA A 65 -8.27 -2.54 -10.13
C ALA A 65 -8.56 -1.05 -9.86
N GLU A 66 -9.38 -0.76 -8.86
CA GLU A 66 -9.71 0.60 -8.40
C GLU A 66 -8.65 1.21 -7.47
N TRP A 67 -7.69 0.41 -7.00
CA TRP A 67 -6.60 0.85 -6.12
C TRP A 67 -5.25 0.75 -6.82
N ILE A 68 -4.53 1.87 -6.89
CA ILE A 68 -3.13 1.90 -7.32
C ILE A 68 -2.29 2.21 -6.09
N CYS A 69 -1.36 1.31 -5.79
CA CYS A 69 -0.34 1.51 -4.77
C CYS A 69 0.91 2.07 -5.46
N GLY A 70 1.55 3.06 -4.87
CA GLY A 70 2.78 3.58 -5.40
C GLY A 70 3.71 4.12 -4.33
N ASP A 71 4.93 4.40 -4.77
CA ASP A 71 6.04 4.72 -3.89
C ASP A 71 6.63 6.08 -4.26
N GLY A 72 6.74 6.94 -3.26
CA GLY A 72 7.44 8.21 -3.31
C GLY A 72 8.95 8.00 -3.40
N SER A 73 9.66 8.94 -4.02
CA SER A 73 11.12 8.90 -4.13
C SER A 73 11.86 8.97 -2.79
N ASP A 74 11.18 9.43 -1.75
CA ASP A 74 11.59 9.48 -0.35
C ASP A 74 11.30 8.19 0.43
N GLY A 75 10.61 7.23 -0.20
CA GLY A 75 10.21 5.98 0.43
C GLY A 75 8.84 6.05 1.13
N SER A 76 8.10 7.15 0.98
CA SER A 76 6.71 7.21 1.43
C SER A 76 5.82 6.36 0.54
N GLU A 77 4.87 5.64 1.14
CA GLU A 77 3.86 4.88 0.42
C GLU A 77 2.65 5.79 0.13
N TYR A 78 2.03 5.66 -1.05
CA TYR A 78 0.78 6.35 -1.37
C TYR A 78 -0.24 5.41 -2.01
N LEU A 79 -1.50 5.72 -1.78
CA LEU A 79 -2.65 5.07 -2.41
C LEU A 79 -3.34 6.05 -3.34
N VAL A 80 -3.79 5.53 -4.48
CA VAL A 80 -4.71 6.22 -5.38
C VAL A 80 -5.96 5.38 -5.54
N HIS A 81 -7.10 5.99 -5.26
CA HIS A 81 -8.40 5.45 -5.62
C HIS A 81 -8.83 6.02 -6.97
N VAL A 82 -8.98 5.18 -7.99
CA VAL A 82 -9.25 5.62 -9.36
C VAL A 82 -10.73 5.67 -9.74
N LEU A 83 -11.61 5.15 -8.88
CA LEU A 83 -13.06 5.30 -9.01
C LEU A 83 -13.58 6.48 -8.16
N SER A 84 -14.77 6.98 -8.48
CA SER A 84 -15.35 8.09 -7.72
C SER A 84 -15.69 7.67 -6.28
N PRO A 85 -15.33 8.47 -5.25
CA PRO A 85 -14.55 9.71 -5.34
C PRO A 85 -13.06 9.40 -5.51
N ARG A 86 -12.45 10.02 -6.52
CA ARG A 86 -11.03 9.84 -6.82
C ARG A 86 -10.18 10.68 -5.89
N PHE A 87 -9.18 10.05 -5.28
CA PHE A 87 -8.24 10.72 -4.41
C PHE A 87 -6.88 10.02 -4.43
N LEU A 88 -5.88 10.76 -3.98
CA LEU A 88 -4.56 10.24 -3.60
C LEU A 88 -4.34 10.54 -2.11
N CYS A 89 -3.73 9.62 -1.37
CA CYS A 89 -3.32 9.83 0.01
C CYS A 89 -1.98 9.18 0.30
N LEU A 90 -1.29 9.67 1.32
CA LEU A 90 -0.13 9.04 1.91
C LEU A 90 -0.58 7.94 2.85
N VAL A 91 0.19 6.86 2.89
CA VAL A 91 0.05 5.75 3.83
C VAL A 91 1.23 5.79 4.78
N LEU A 92 0.95 5.92 6.07
CA LEU A 92 1.95 5.95 7.13
C LEU A 92 1.64 4.90 8.19
N THR A 93 2.68 4.27 8.74
CA THR A 93 2.56 3.52 9.99
C THR A 93 2.22 4.46 11.15
N GLU A 94 1.80 3.93 12.30
CA GLU A 94 1.50 4.74 13.48
C GLU A 94 2.70 5.59 13.94
N ASP A 95 3.91 5.01 13.92
CA ASP A 95 5.13 5.72 14.30
C ASP A 95 5.50 6.82 13.31
N GLU A 96 5.37 6.57 12.01
CA GLU A 96 5.62 7.57 10.97
C GLU A 96 4.60 8.71 11.03
N TYR A 97 3.32 8.39 11.28
CA TYR A 97 2.28 9.39 11.42
C TYR A 97 2.53 10.33 12.60
N ARG A 98 2.95 9.80 13.76
CA ARG A 98 3.30 10.62 14.93
C ARG A 98 4.43 11.61 14.67
N LEU A 99 5.34 11.29 13.74
CA LEU A 99 6.45 12.13 13.33
C LEU A 99 6.11 13.04 12.14
N PHE A 100 4.97 12.83 11.50
CA PHE A 100 4.53 13.60 10.34
C PHE A 100 3.97 14.96 10.80
N ASP A 101 4.58 16.04 10.32
CA ASP A 101 4.22 17.42 10.70
C ASP A 101 2.96 17.95 9.96
N GLY A 102 2.40 17.14 9.07
CA GLY A 102 1.27 17.48 8.20
C GLY A 102 -0.07 16.89 8.60
N GLN A 103 -0.23 16.44 9.85
CA GLN A 103 -1.47 15.83 10.36
C GLN A 103 -2.66 16.81 10.24
N LYS A 104 -3.82 16.31 9.78
CA LYS A 104 -5.01 17.15 9.53
C LYS A 104 -6.30 16.51 10.02
N ASP A 105 -7.28 17.37 10.28
CA ASP A 105 -8.66 16.95 10.48
C ASP A 105 -9.20 16.27 9.21
N GLY A 106 -9.43 14.96 9.31
CA GLY A 106 -9.83 14.09 8.20
C GLY A 106 -8.82 13.00 7.84
N ASP A 107 -7.68 12.93 8.54
CA ASP A 107 -6.81 11.75 8.49
C ASP A 107 -7.53 10.54 9.10
N TYR A 108 -7.30 9.35 8.54
CA TYR A 108 -8.09 8.16 8.83
C TYR A 108 -7.22 6.97 9.23
N TRP A 109 -7.57 6.33 10.35
CA TRP A 109 -6.90 5.12 10.82
C TRP A 109 -7.63 3.88 10.32
N THR A 110 -6.94 3.02 9.57
CA THR A 110 -7.49 1.77 9.02
C THR A 110 -7.38 0.58 9.99
N GLY A 111 -6.93 0.81 11.22
CA GLY A 111 -6.56 -0.27 12.15
C GLY A 111 -5.08 -0.67 12.07
N THR A 112 -4.41 -0.42 10.94
CA THR A 112 -3.00 -0.78 10.71
C THR A 112 -2.15 0.35 10.12
N ALA A 113 -2.77 1.34 9.47
CA ALA A 113 -2.10 2.54 8.96
C ALA A 113 -2.96 3.80 9.10
N TRP A 114 -2.28 4.92 9.08
CA TRP A 114 -2.87 6.23 8.85
C TRP A 114 -2.88 6.55 7.36
N LEU A 115 -4.06 6.89 6.85
CA LEU A 115 -4.25 7.56 5.58
C LEU A 115 -4.27 9.06 5.83
N THR A 116 -3.34 9.80 5.24
CA THR A 116 -3.20 11.25 5.47
C THR A 116 -2.86 11.98 4.17
N GLY A 117 -2.85 13.31 4.20
CA GLY A 117 -2.42 14.13 3.08
C GLY A 117 -3.34 14.01 1.85
N PHE A 118 -4.63 13.74 2.07
CA PHE A 118 -5.60 13.52 1.00
C PHE A 118 -5.60 14.66 -0.03
N HIS A 119 -5.35 14.30 -1.28
CA HIS A 119 -5.53 15.12 -2.45
C HIS A 119 -6.76 14.62 -3.23
N TRP A 120 -7.85 15.37 -3.16
CA TRP A 120 -9.10 15.04 -3.83
C TRP A 120 -9.04 15.47 -5.30
N ILE A 121 -9.26 14.53 -6.21
CA ILE A 121 -9.39 14.78 -7.65
C ILE A 121 -10.84 15.14 -7.97
N ASP A 122 -11.78 14.42 -7.37
CA ASP A 122 -13.21 14.75 -7.40
C ASP A 122 -13.58 15.69 -6.26
N ARG A 123 -14.83 16.19 -6.26
CA ARG A 123 -15.34 16.98 -5.12
C ARG A 123 -15.24 16.13 -3.84
N ARG A 124 -14.55 16.68 -2.83
CA ARG A 124 -14.44 16.05 -1.50
C ARG A 124 -15.84 15.68 -0.97
N PRO A 125 -16.07 14.42 -0.57
CA PRO A 125 -17.35 14.03 0.02
C PRO A 125 -17.60 14.76 1.33
N GLU A 126 -18.87 15.11 1.60
CA GLU A 126 -19.28 15.85 2.80
C GLU A 126 -19.10 15.02 4.08
N ASP A 127 -19.19 13.70 3.98
CA ASP A 127 -18.98 12.74 5.07
C ASP A 127 -17.81 11.81 4.73
N LEU A 128 -16.59 12.31 5.00
CA LEU A 128 -15.35 11.61 4.69
C LEU A 128 -15.18 10.33 5.51
N ALA A 129 -15.54 10.36 6.80
CA ALA A 129 -15.41 9.22 7.70
C ALA A 129 -16.21 8.01 7.18
N ARG A 130 -17.47 8.23 6.82
CA ARG A 130 -18.32 7.17 6.26
C ARG A 130 -17.80 6.64 4.92
N TRP A 131 -17.15 7.47 4.11
CA TRP A 131 -16.54 7.01 2.86
C TRP A 131 -15.29 6.17 3.09
N MET A 132 -14.45 6.56 4.04
CA MET A 132 -13.26 5.80 4.42
C MET A 132 -13.61 4.48 5.11
N GLU A 133 -14.66 4.45 5.93
CA GLU A 133 -15.23 3.21 6.47
C GLU A 133 -15.67 2.27 5.35
N ARG A 134 -16.42 2.77 4.35
CA ARG A 134 -16.85 1.94 3.20
C ARG A 134 -15.68 1.46 2.34
N ALA A 135 -14.63 2.27 2.21
CA ALA A 135 -13.41 1.86 1.51
C ALA A 135 -12.64 0.80 2.32
N SER A 136 -12.55 0.96 3.64
CA SER A 136 -11.94 -0.01 4.56
C SER A 136 -12.71 -1.33 4.54
N ASP A 137 -14.05 -1.29 4.64
CA ASP A 137 -14.90 -2.46 4.54
C ASP A 137 -14.69 -3.17 3.20
N ALA A 138 -14.63 -2.42 2.09
CA ALA A 138 -14.38 -3.01 0.78
C ALA A 138 -13.03 -3.75 0.74
N LEU A 139 -11.99 -3.23 1.39
CA LEU A 139 -10.66 -3.85 1.48
C LEU A 139 -10.66 -5.08 2.40
N ASP A 140 -11.37 -5.04 3.53
CA ASP A 140 -11.45 -6.16 4.49
C ASP A 140 -12.18 -7.39 3.90
N HIS A 141 -13.09 -7.21 2.95
CA HIS A 141 -13.81 -8.32 2.31
C HIS A 141 -12.98 -9.06 1.23
N PHE A 142 -11.70 -8.71 1.03
CA PHE A 142 -10.77 -9.43 0.16
C PHE A 142 -9.89 -10.47 0.89
N SER A 143 -10.08 -10.68 2.20
CA SER A 143 -9.37 -11.68 3.01
C SER A 143 -9.91 -13.09 2.86
#